data_AF-N0B0U5-F1
#
_entry.id   AF-N0B0U5-F1
#
_cell.length_a   1.000
_cell.length_b   1.000
_cell.length_c   1.000
_cell.angle_alpha   90.00
_cell.angle_beta   90.00
_cell.angle_gamma   90.00
#
_symmetry.space_group_name_H-M   'P 1'
#
loop_
_entity.id
_entity.type
_entity.pdbx_description
1 polymer ?
#
loop_
_entity_poly.entity_id
_entity_poly.type
_entity_poly.pdbx_seq_one_letter_code
_entity_poly.pdbx_strand_id
1 'polypeptide(L)'
;MAQGPNKSVSTKTRLILWARGAGRCYYCNRDLIGDLISLSPRLVKGLVAHIVAEKPDGPRGDSIRSPLLVDNVDNLMLMCHDHHRLIDEEKPAEYPESRLLAIKQAHERRVQVQSAITQDRATRVLRYGARIGLNESLVDLSGMHNAVFPGRYPETLEAIDLEIVGCQFSDHEPEYWSYQQENLRRQFDSKVRGRIEKGELRHVSVFALAPQPLLIELGRQLCDIVPADVYQRHREPATWAWPSDGAEVQFELSRPASKHREIALKLGVSASITDERITDVLGRDVSIWSISAENGHNDCLKTASTLRAFRQHMRRIFNDIKVAHGEKATINVFPAMPVALAVELGRVWMPKADLPMRIFDQNRSRDRFISTLEIQAPKAP
;
A
#
# COMPACT_ATOMS: atom_id res chain seq x y z
N MET A 1 54.03 35.46 15.71
CA MET A 1 52.87 35.08 14.87
C MET A 1 51.72 34.77 15.80
N ALA A 2 50.71 35.64 15.86
CA ALA A 2 49.55 35.41 16.71
C ALA A 2 48.70 34.29 16.11
N GLN A 3 48.50 33.20 16.86
CA GLN A 3 47.50 32.18 16.53
C GLN A 3 46.12 32.87 16.60
N GLY A 4 45.47 33.01 15.46
CA GLY A 4 44.09 33.49 15.40
C GLY A 4 43.16 32.59 16.21
N PRO A 5 41.97 33.07 16.63
CA PRO A 5 41.06 32.29 17.45
C PRO A 5 40.76 30.96 16.76
N ASN A 6 40.96 29.86 17.49
CA ASN A 6 40.67 28.50 17.04
C ASN A 6 39.16 28.43 16.74
N LYS A 7 38.78 28.54 15.46
CA LYS A 7 37.38 28.61 15.04
C LYS A 7 36.80 27.20 15.14
N SER A 8 36.11 26.89 16.22
CA SER A 8 35.34 25.65 16.33
C SER A 8 33.98 25.78 15.65
N VAL A 9 33.36 24.63 15.31
CA VAL A 9 31.98 24.60 14.80
C VAL A 9 31.02 25.18 15.85
N SER A 10 30.29 26.22 15.49
CA SER A 10 29.38 26.91 16.39
C SER A 10 28.18 26.03 16.77
N THR A 11 27.56 26.32 17.92
CA THR A 11 26.33 25.65 18.35
C THR A 11 25.20 25.79 17.33
N LYS A 12 25.08 26.96 16.68
CA LYS A 12 24.08 27.20 15.63
C LYS A 12 24.30 26.27 14.44
N THR A 13 25.53 26.16 13.95
CA THR A 13 25.89 25.26 12.85
C THR A 13 25.64 23.80 13.21
N ARG A 14 25.99 23.38 14.44
CA ARG A 14 25.69 22.04 14.94
C ARG A 14 24.19 21.76 14.93
N LEU A 15 23.36 22.68 15.43
CA LEU A 15 21.90 22.51 15.43
C LEU A 15 21.34 22.35 14.01
N ILE A 16 21.80 23.17 13.06
CA ILE A 16 21.37 23.06 11.65
C ILE A 16 21.78 21.70 11.07
N LEU A 17 23.03 21.26 11.29
CA LEU A 17 23.53 19.97 10.80
C LEU A 17 22.73 18.79 11.37
N TRP A 18 22.50 18.78 12.69
CA TRP A 18 21.71 17.76 13.37
C TRP A 18 20.26 17.73 12.88
N ALA A 19 19.64 18.89 12.66
CA ALA A 19 18.29 19.01 12.11
C ALA A 19 18.21 18.49 10.67
N ARG A 20 19.10 18.93 9.77
CA ARG A 20 19.19 18.43 8.38
C ARG A 20 19.50 16.93 8.32
N GLY A 21 20.21 16.43 9.32
CA GLY A 21 20.59 15.03 9.47
C GLY A 21 19.53 14.12 10.08
N ALA A 22 18.47 14.68 10.67
CA ALA A 22 17.49 13.96 11.49
C ALA A 22 18.13 13.04 12.56
N GLY A 23 19.27 13.46 13.13
CA GLY A 23 20.01 12.66 14.13
C GLY A 23 20.58 11.33 13.62
N ARG A 24 20.69 11.14 12.31
CA ARG A 24 21.17 9.89 11.69
C ARG A 24 22.52 10.09 11.01
N CYS A 25 23.32 9.04 11.00
CA CYS A 25 24.59 9.01 10.26
C CYS A 25 24.33 9.18 8.75
N TYR A 26 25.05 10.08 8.09
CA TYR A 26 24.83 10.39 6.67
C TYR A 26 25.22 9.22 5.76
N TYR A 27 26.07 8.32 6.25
CA TYR A 27 26.51 7.14 5.51
C TYR A 27 25.59 5.93 5.73
N CYS A 28 25.43 5.48 6.98
CA CYS A 28 24.72 4.24 7.30
C CYS A 28 23.29 4.43 7.85
N ASN A 29 22.82 5.68 8.00
CA ASN A 29 21.48 6.03 8.49
C ASN A 29 21.13 5.53 9.92
N ARG A 30 22.10 4.98 10.66
CA ARG A 30 21.94 4.59 12.07
C ARG A 30 21.58 5.79 12.94
N ASP A 31 20.72 5.56 13.93
CA ASP A 31 20.35 6.53 14.95
C ASP A 31 21.55 6.86 15.86
N LEU A 32 21.84 8.16 15.98
CA LEU A 32 22.95 8.69 16.76
C LEU A 32 22.50 9.25 18.12
N ILE A 33 21.21 9.12 18.46
CA ILE A 33 20.65 9.52 19.75
C ILE A 33 20.15 8.29 20.50
N GLY A 34 20.48 8.23 21.78
CA GLY A 34 20.07 7.16 22.66
C GLY A 34 20.86 5.86 22.47
N ASP A 35 20.78 4.98 23.45
CA ASP A 35 21.22 3.60 23.32
C ASP A 35 20.30 2.68 24.11
N LEU A 36 19.77 1.65 23.44
CA LEU A 36 18.82 0.71 24.04
C LEU A 36 19.52 -0.31 24.93
N ILE A 37 20.75 -0.70 24.58
CA ILE A 37 21.51 -1.72 25.32
C ILE A 37 21.93 -1.15 26.68
N SER A 38 22.45 0.08 26.70
CA SER A 38 22.83 0.77 27.93
C SER A 38 21.70 1.55 28.59
N LEU A 39 20.46 1.43 28.09
CA LEU A 39 19.27 2.15 28.58
C LEU A 39 19.50 3.66 28.75
N SER A 40 20.24 4.27 27.82
CA SER A 40 20.72 5.64 27.91
C SER A 40 20.07 6.52 26.84
N PRO A 41 18.81 6.97 27.02
CA PRO A 41 18.04 7.65 25.96
C PRO A 41 18.59 9.03 25.56
N ARG A 42 19.49 9.63 26.36
CA ARG A 42 20.09 10.95 26.10
C ARG A 42 21.51 10.88 25.52
N LEU A 43 22.04 9.68 25.28
CA LEU A 43 23.41 9.51 24.77
C LEU A 43 23.52 10.07 23.34
N VAL A 44 24.50 10.94 23.10
CA VAL A 44 24.80 11.47 21.76
C VAL A 44 26.02 10.74 21.21
N LYS A 45 25.82 9.91 20.18
CA LYS A 45 26.85 9.07 19.54
C LYS A 45 27.39 9.67 18.24
N GLY A 46 26.84 10.81 17.82
CA GLY A 46 27.15 11.47 16.56
C GLY A 46 28.36 12.39 16.65
N LEU A 47 29.21 12.33 15.62
CA LEU A 47 30.37 13.18 15.42
C LEU A 47 30.12 14.12 14.24
N VAL A 48 30.71 15.31 14.31
CA VAL A 48 30.70 16.30 13.22
C VAL A 48 31.98 16.12 12.43
N ALA A 49 31.88 15.55 11.24
CA ALA A 49 32.99 15.36 10.31
C ALA A 49 33.07 16.52 9.32
N HIS A 50 34.27 16.98 9.03
CA HIS A 50 34.52 17.95 7.96
C HIS A 50 34.74 17.25 6.63
N ILE A 51 34.13 17.75 5.55
CA ILE A 51 34.37 17.28 4.19
C ILE A 51 35.77 17.73 3.74
N VAL A 52 36.04 19.03 3.84
CA VAL A 52 37.36 19.67 3.76
C VAL A 52 37.84 19.90 5.19
N ALA A 53 38.93 19.23 5.58
CA ALA A 53 39.43 19.26 6.96
C ALA A 53 39.65 20.69 7.49
N GLU A 54 39.46 20.86 8.80
CA GLU A 54 39.72 22.12 9.51
C GLU A 54 41.18 22.57 9.38
N LYS A 55 42.12 21.62 9.37
CA LYS A 55 43.54 21.90 9.21
C LYS A 55 43.98 21.71 7.75
N PRO A 56 44.86 22.57 7.22
CA PRO A 56 45.37 22.45 5.85
C PRO A 56 46.08 21.12 5.54
N ASP A 57 46.72 20.51 6.54
CA ASP A 57 47.41 19.22 6.44
C ASP A 57 46.52 18.02 6.75
N GLY A 58 45.26 18.27 7.12
CA GLY A 58 44.27 17.23 7.35
C GLY A 58 43.75 16.62 6.04
N PRO A 59 42.95 15.54 6.13
CA PRO A 59 42.47 14.86 4.93
C PRO A 59 41.52 15.78 4.12
N ARG A 60 41.88 15.96 2.83
CA ARG A 60 41.29 16.95 1.89
C ARG A 60 41.43 18.41 2.35
N GLY A 61 42.34 18.69 3.27
CA GLY A 61 42.63 20.05 3.73
C GLY A 61 43.22 20.93 2.62
N ASP A 62 43.00 22.24 2.75
CA ASP A 62 43.50 23.25 1.82
C ASP A 62 43.89 24.52 2.59
N SER A 63 45.06 25.07 2.28
CA SER A 63 45.63 26.22 3.00
C SER A 63 44.74 27.48 3.01
N ILE A 64 43.86 27.65 2.02
CA ILE A 64 42.99 28.81 1.86
C ILE A 64 41.58 28.46 2.33
N ARG A 65 41.04 27.30 1.91
CA ARG A 65 39.63 26.93 2.13
C ARG A 65 39.40 26.41 3.55
N SER A 66 40.33 25.66 4.13
CA SER A 66 40.14 25.03 5.46
C SER A 66 39.72 26.04 6.52
N PRO A 67 40.40 27.21 6.71
CA PRO A 67 39.99 28.21 7.69
C PRO A 67 38.64 28.89 7.41
N LEU A 68 38.20 28.89 6.14
CA LEU A 68 36.93 29.48 5.71
C LEU A 68 35.74 28.54 5.91
N LEU A 69 35.99 27.23 5.85
CA LEU A 69 34.95 26.20 5.84
C LEU A 69 34.71 25.54 7.21
N VAL A 70 35.47 25.88 8.24
CA VAL A 70 35.39 25.21 9.56
C VAL A 70 33.98 25.26 10.15
N ASP A 71 33.31 26.41 10.10
CA ASP A 71 31.94 26.61 10.61
C ASP A 71 30.88 26.65 9.50
N ASN A 72 31.22 26.18 8.28
CA ASN A 72 30.27 26.13 7.17
C ASN A 72 29.50 24.80 7.21
N VAL A 73 28.20 24.84 7.49
CA VAL A 73 27.33 23.64 7.54
C VAL A 73 27.36 22.80 6.26
N ASP A 74 27.60 23.42 5.10
CA ASP A 74 27.66 22.71 3.82
C ASP A 74 28.96 21.90 3.67
N ASN A 75 29.98 22.22 4.47
CA ASN A 75 31.24 21.47 4.60
C ASN A 75 31.21 20.42 5.72
N LEU A 76 30.08 20.23 6.42
CA LEU A 76 29.98 19.33 7.58
C LEU A 76 29.04 18.16 7.31
N MET A 77 29.34 17.01 7.91
CA MET A 77 28.52 15.81 7.87
C MET A 77 28.33 15.25 9.28
N LEU A 78 27.14 14.71 9.56
CA LEU A 78 26.88 14.00 10.81
C LEU A 78 27.18 12.51 10.62
N MET A 79 28.12 11.97 11.40
CA MET A 79 28.61 10.60 11.25
C MET A 79 28.59 9.83 12.58
N CYS A 80 28.50 8.50 12.52
CA CYS A 80 28.86 7.65 13.66
C CYS A 80 30.40 7.53 13.75
N HIS A 81 30.90 7.05 14.89
CA HIS A 81 32.34 6.83 15.09
C HIS A 81 32.98 6.00 13.96
N ASP A 82 32.39 4.85 13.61
CA ASP A 82 32.92 3.95 12.57
C ASP A 82 33.14 4.65 11.23
N HIS A 83 32.14 5.41 10.75
CA HIS A 83 32.23 6.08 9.47
C HIS A 83 33.07 7.36 9.52
N HIS A 84 33.12 8.05 10.67
CA HIS A 84 34.04 9.17 10.85
C HIS A 84 35.49 8.71 10.71
N ARG A 85 35.87 7.64 11.42
CA ARG A 85 37.21 7.05 11.32
C ARG A 85 37.50 6.51 9.92
N LEU A 86 36.51 5.86 9.27
CA LEU A 86 36.65 5.32 7.92
C LEU A 86 37.08 6.37 6.89
N ILE A 87 36.42 7.53 6.89
CA ILE A 87 36.62 8.55 5.85
C ILE A 87 37.84 9.44 6.09
N ASP A 88 38.26 9.60 7.35
CA ASP A 88 39.37 10.50 7.71
C ASP A 88 40.70 9.77 7.90
N GLU A 89 40.67 8.54 8.44
CA GLU A 89 41.89 7.82 8.84
C GLU A 89 42.13 6.59 7.97
N GLU A 90 41.15 5.70 7.83
CA GLU A 90 41.37 4.39 7.21
C GLU A 90 41.46 4.45 5.68
N LYS A 91 40.57 5.22 5.05
CA LYS A 91 40.42 5.25 3.58
C LYS A 91 40.25 6.65 2.99
N PRO A 92 41.00 7.68 3.39
CA PRO A 92 40.77 9.06 2.95
C PRO A 92 40.80 9.25 1.43
N ALA A 93 41.65 8.50 0.72
CA ALA A 93 41.74 8.53 -0.74
C ALA A 93 40.48 8.01 -1.46
N GLU A 94 39.72 7.09 -0.85
CA GLU A 94 38.47 6.57 -1.42
C GLU A 94 37.28 7.53 -1.19
N TYR A 95 37.45 8.54 -0.33
CA TYR A 95 36.42 9.51 0.03
C TYR A 95 36.86 10.93 -0.33
N PRO A 96 36.99 11.27 -1.63
CA PRO A 96 37.25 12.64 -2.05
C PRO A 96 36.08 13.56 -1.69
N GLU A 97 36.33 14.87 -1.64
CA GLU A 97 35.34 15.91 -1.33
C GLU A 97 34.03 15.74 -2.13
N SER A 98 34.13 15.47 -3.44
CA SER A 98 32.97 15.28 -4.31
C SER A 98 32.06 14.13 -3.88
N ARG A 99 32.64 13.00 -3.42
CA ARG A 99 31.88 11.84 -2.94
C ARG A 99 31.17 12.16 -1.64
N LEU A 100 31.85 12.85 -0.71
CA LEU A 100 31.27 13.24 0.57
C LEU A 100 30.12 14.25 0.39
N LEU A 101 30.30 15.23 -0.51
CA LEU A 101 29.24 16.16 -0.91
C LEU A 101 28.02 15.42 -1.51
N ALA A 102 28.25 14.43 -2.37
CA ALA A 102 27.17 13.63 -2.94
C ALA A 102 26.41 12.83 -1.86
N ILE A 103 27.12 12.20 -0.92
CA ILE A 103 26.51 11.47 0.20
C ILE A 103 25.68 12.43 1.07
N LYS A 104 26.21 13.61 1.38
CA LYS A 104 25.51 14.66 2.14
C LYS A 104 24.24 15.10 1.43
N GLN A 105 24.34 15.49 0.17
CA GLN A 105 23.20 15.96 -0.62
C GLN A 105 22.12 14.88 -0.72
N ALA A 106 22.50 13.62 -0.97
CA ALA A 106 21.55 12.52 -1.04
C ALA A 106 20.82 12.29 0.31
N HIS A 107 21.55 12.32 1.43
CA HIS A 107 20.97 12.16 2.77
C HIS A 107 20.03 13.32 3.12
N GLU A 108 20.51 14.56 3.03
CA GLU A 108 19.72 15.75 3.38
C GLU A 108 18.50 15.90 2.48
N ARG A 109 18.63 15.64 1.17
CA ARG A 109 17.49 15.65 0.24
C ARG A 109 16.45 14.61 0.62
N ARG A 110 16.87 13.39 0.97
CA ARG A 110 15.96 12.33 1.42
C ARG A 110 15.23 12.74 2.69
N VAL A 111 15.95 13.24 3.71
CA VAL A 111 15.35 13.73 4.96
C VAL A 111 14.36 14.84 4.68
N GLN A 112 14.73 15.84 3.87
CA GLN A 112 13.87 16.97 3.52
C GLN A 112 12.60 16.52 2.80
N VAL A 113 12.70 15.64 1.80
CA VAL A 113 11.53 15.15 1.04
C VAL A 113 10.58 14.37 1.94
N GLN A 114 11.13 13.51 2.82
CA GLN A 114 10.31 12.70 3.71
C GLN A 114 9.66 13.53 4.84
N SER A 115 10.37 14.51 5.39
CA SER A 115 9.85 15.37 6.46
C SER A 115 8.94 16.50 5.95
N ALA A 116 8.98 16.81 4.65
CA ALA A 116 8.07 17.77 4.01
C ALA A 116 6.69 17.18 3.67
N ILE A 117 6.44 15.90 3.95
CA ILE A 117 5.13 15.29 3.74
C ILE A 117 4.08 16.02 4.59
N THR A 118 3.07 16.57 3.94
CA THR A 118 2.04 17.41 4.56
C THR A 118 0.95 16.58 5.22
N GLN A 119 0.28 17.14 6.23
CA GLN A 119 -0.68 16.40 7.07
C GLN A 119 -1.87 15.82 6.29
N ASP A 120 -2.23 16.40 5.14
CA ASP A 120 -3.27 15.92 4.23
C ASP A 120 -2.94 14.57 3.57
N ARG A 121 -1.68 14.13 3.63
CA ARG A 121 -1.23 12.81 3.16
C ARG A 121 -1.26 11.72 4.23
N ALA A 122 -1.73 12.05 5.43
CA ALA A 122 -1.98 11.07 6.48
C ALA A 122 -2.96 10.00 5.97
N THR A 123 -2.75 8.75 6.38
CA THR A 123 -3.66 7.63 6.10
C THR A 123 -3.79 6.73 7.30
N ARG A 124 -4.97 6.14 7.50
CA ARG A 124 -5.14 5.01 8.41
C ARG A 124 -5.05 3.72 7.62
N VAL A 125 -4.20 2.81 8.08
CA VAL A 125 -4.13 1.46 7.51
C VAL A 125 -5.41 0.71 7.90
N LEU A 126 -6.17 0.26 6.91
CA LEU A 126 -7.32 -0.62 7.09
C LEU A 126 -6.92 -2.02 6.62
N ARG A 127 -6.91 -2.97 7.54
CA ARG A 127 -6.55 -4.36 7.28
C ARG A 127 -7.79 -5.25 7.34
N TYR A 128 -8.04 -6.02 6.30
CA TYR A 128 -9.16 -6.98 6.28
C TYR A 128 -8.67 -8.39 5.95
N GLY A 129 -8.85 -9.31 6.89
CA GLY A 129 -8.43 -10.70 6.75
C GLY A 129 -9.58 -11.68 6.98
N ALA A 130 -9.69 -12.67 6.11
CA ALA A 130 -10.50 -13.86 6.35
C ALA A 130 -9.77 -15.08 5.77
N ARG A 131 -9.93 -16.25 6.40
CA ARG A 131 -9.22 -17.47 5.98
C ARG A 131 -9.55 -17.81 4.52
N ILE A 132 -8.49 -18.04 3.73
CA ILE A 132 -8.57 -18.61 2.39
C ILE A 132 -7.85 -19.98 2.47
N GLY A 133 -8.58 -21.05 2.76
CA GLY A 133 -7.96 -22.36 3.04
C GLY A 133 -7.00 -22.32 4.24
N LEU A 134 -5.80 -22.93 4.10
CA LEU A 134 -4.79 -23.09 5.16
C LEU A 134 -3.80 -21.91 5.31
N ASN A 135 -3.85 -20.90 4.45
CA ASN A 135 -2.84 -19.83 4.47
C ASN A 135 -3.20 -18.73 5.46
N GLU A 136 -2.41 -18.62 6.52
CA GLU A 136 -2.55 -17.59 7.54
C GLU A 136 -1.61 -16.40 7.30
N SER A 137 -2.27 -15.24 7.18
CA SER A 137 -2.00 -14.02 7.94
C SER A 137 -1.38 -12.81 7.23
N LEU A 138 -2.11 -11.69 7.39
CA LEU A 138 -1.75 -10.33 7.05
C LEU A 138 -0.86 -9.71 8.16
N VAL A 139 0.18 -10.40 8.64
CA VAL A 139 0.97 -9.96 9.82
C VAL A 139 1.91 -8.78 9.52
N ASP A 140 2.18 -8.50 8.24
CA ASP A 140 3.24 -7.58 7.86
C ASP A 140 2.82 -6.10 7.88
N LEU A 141 2.55 -5.57 9.08
CA LEU A 141 2.21 -4.16 9.29
C LEU A 141 3.34 -3.23 8.87
N SER A 142 4.60 -3.65 9.05
CA SER A 142 5.77 -2.90 8.60
C SER A 142 5.79 -2.77 7.07
N GLY A 143 5.55 -3.87 6.34
CA GLY A 143 5.43 -3.85 4.88
C GLY A 143 4.27 -2.99 4.40
N MET A 144 3.13 -2.98 5.09
CA MET A 144 2.00 -2.09 4.78
C MET A 144 2.38 -0.61 4.98
N HIS A 145 3.04 -0.27 6.10
CA HIS A 145 3.54 1.07 6.33
C HIS A 145 4.53 1.51 5.26
N ASN A 146 5.49 0.64 4.90
CA ASN A 146 6.45 0.94 3.86
C ASN A 146 5.79 1.10 2.48
N ALA A 147 4.74 0.33 2.19
CA ALA A 147 4.04 0.38 0.90
C ALA A 147 3.26 1.68 0.67
N VAL A 148 2.80 2.35 1.73
CA VAL A 148 2.11 3.65 1.57
C VAL A 148 3.08 4.80 1.30
N PHE A 149 4.35 4.66 1.68
CA PHE A 149 5.38 5.66 1.41
C PHE A 149 5.90 5.58 -0.04
N PRO A 150 6.30 6.72 -0.65
CA PRO A 150 6.23 8.09 -0.14
C PRO A 150 4.90 8.80 -0.46
N GLY A 151 3.94 8.13 -1.09
CA GLY A 151 2.67 8.73 -1.51
C GLY A 151 1.86 9.25 -0.31
N ARG A 152 1.87 8.50 0.79
CA ARG A 152 1.19 8.76 2.06
C ARG A 152 2.07 8.36 3.25
N TYR A 153 1.63 8.68 4.45
CA TYR A 153 2.24 8.19 5.68
C TYR A 153 1.18 7.70 6.68
N PRO A 154 1.44 6.62 7.44
CA PRO A 154 0.53 6.16 8.47
C PRO A 154 0.35 7.23 9.55
N GLU A 155 -0.88 7.63 9.82
CA GLU A 155 -1.20 8.57 10.91
C GLU A 155 -0.88 7.97 12.29
N THR A 156 -1.10 6.67 12.43
CA THR A 156 -0.83 5.88 13.63
C THR A 156 -0.01 4.65 13.26
N LEU A 157 0.71 4.10 14.25
CA LEU A 157 1.41 2.83 14.08
C LEU A 157 0.45 1.62 14.08
N GLU A 158 -0.79 1.80 14.53
CA GLU A 158 -1.79 0.74 14.59
C GLU A 158 -2.70 0.75 13.35
N ALA A 159 -3.04 -0.44 12.86
CA ALA A 159 -4.05 -0.63 11.84
C ALA A 159 -5.47 -0.68 12.43
N ILE A 160 -6.46 -0.33 11.60
CA ILE A 160 -7.86 -0.68 11.85
C ILE A 160 -8.05 -2.10 11.32
N ASP A 161 -8.20 -3.06 12.24
CA ASP A 161 -8.36 -4.46 11.89
C ASP A 161 -9.82 -4.85 11.78
N LEU A 162 -10.18 -5.42 10.63
CA LEU A 162 -11.44 -6.06 10.33
C LEU A 162 -11.16 -7.56 10.16
N GLU A 163 -11.20 -8.33 11.24
CA GLU A 163 -10.97 -9.79 11.17
C GLU A 163 -11.63 -10.50 12.34
N ILE A 164 -11.75 -11.83 12.22
CA ILE A 164 -12.22 -12.72 13.30
C ILE A 164 -11.05 -13.61 13.70
N VAL A 165 -10.41 -13.26 14.82
CA VAL A 165 -9.32 -14.07 15.37
C VAL A 165 -9.88 -15.41 15.85
N GLY A 166 -9.25 -16.51 15.43
CA GLY A 166 -9.65 -17.87 15.84
C GLY A 166 -10.91 -18.42 15.17
N CYS A 167 -11.39 -17.81 14.07
CA CYS A 167 -12.52 -18.36 13.32
C CYS A 167 -12.20 -19.75 12.74
N GLN A 168 -13.01 -20.75 13.11
CA GLN A 168 -12.85 -22.13 12.64
C GLN A 168 -13.74 -22.48 11.46
N PHE A 169 -14.76 -21.66 11.16
CA PHE A 169 -15.60 -21.86 9.98
C PHE A 169 -14.77 -21.77 8.70
N SER A 170 -15.14 -22.60 7.73
CA SER A 170 -14.52 -22.71 6.42
C SER A 170 -15.52 -22.39 5.31
N ASP A 171 -15.02 -21.97 4.13
CA ASP A 171 -15.80 -21.54 2.96
C ASP A 171 -16.79 -22.57 2.38
N HIS A 172 -16.65 -23.84 2.75
CA HIS A 172 -17.57 -24.92 2.38
C HIS A 172 -18.82 -25.03 3.27
N GLU A 173 -18.81 -24.36 4.42
CA GLU A 173 -19.93 -24.35 5.35
C GLU A 173 -20.92 -23.24 4.98
N PRO A 174 -22.24 -23.52 4.91
CA PRO A 174 -23.25 -22.51 4.59
C PRO A 174 -23.20 -21.28 5.49
N GLU A 175 -22.95 -21.47 6.78
CA GLU A 175 -22.95 -20.44 7.82
C GLU A 175 -21.79 -19.46 7.66
N TYR A 176 -20.65 -19.92 7.09
CA TYR A 176 -19.43 -19.13 6.92
C TYR A 176 -19.71 -17.79 6.26
N TRP A 177 -20.43 -17.80 5.13
CA TRP A 177 -20.67 -16.59 4.34
C TRP A 177 -21.53 -15.57 5.08
N SER A 178 -22.65 -16.02 5.68
CA SER A 178 -23.54 -15.16 6.45
C SER A 178 -22.84 -14.57 7.68
N TYR A 179 -22.07 -15.39 8.39
CA TYR A 179 -21.37 -14.99 9.61
C TYR A 179 -20.24 -14.00 9.30
N GLN A 180 -19.41 -14.29 8.29
CA GLN A 180 -18.32 -13.39 7.88
C GLN A 180 -18.84 -12.07 7.34
N GLN A 181 -19.91 -12.09 6.54
CA GLN A 181 -20.54 -10.87 6.03
C GLN A 181 -21.08 -10.01 7.19
N GLU A 182 -21.84 -10.58 8.11
CA GLU A 182 -22.41 -9.84 9.23
C GLU A 182 -21.33 -9.29 10.17
N ASN A 183 -20.29 -10.07 10.46
CA ASN A 183 -19.17 -9.60 11.25
C ASN A 183 -18.43 -8.43 10.54
N LEU A 184 -18.14 -8.56 9.25
CA LEU A 184 -17.52 -7.49 8.47
C LEU A 184 -18.35 -6.20 8.56
N ARG A 185 -19.67 -6.29 8.38
CA ARG A 185 -20.60 -5.16 8.51
C ARG A 185 -20.48 -4.48 9.87
N ARG A 186 -20.63 -5.24 10.95
CA ARG A 186 -20.57 -4.71 12.33
C ARG A 186 -19.23 -4.07 12.66
N GLN A 187 -18.13 -4.72 12.28
CA GLN A 187 -16.79 -4.16 12.53
C GLN A 187 -16.55 -2.91 11.69
N PHE A 188 -16.99 -2.89 10.43
CA PHE A 188 -16.89 -1.71 9.57
C PHE A 188 -17.68 -0.55 10.15
N ASP A 189 -18.94 -0.77 10.56
CA ASP A 189 -19.78 0.29 11.11
C ASP A 189 -19.18 0.88 12.39
N SER A 190 -18.73 0.02 13.31
CA SER A 190 -18.16 0.43 14.61
C SER A 190 -16.77 1.07 14.51
N LYS A 191 -15.89 0.57 13.64
CA LYS A 191 -14.48 1.00 13.58
C LYS A 191 -14.18 2.00 12.46
N VAL A 192 -14.98 2.02 11.39
CA VAL A 192 -14.74 2.82 10.19
C VAL A 192 -15.83 3.87 9.99
N ARG A 193 -17.09 3.44 9.79
CA ARG A 193 -18.19 4.36 9.42
C ARG A 193 -18.40 5.49 10.42
N GLY A 194 -18.50 5.16 11.71
CA GLY A 194 -18.70 6.18 12.75
C GLY A 194 -17.55 7.19 12.87
N ARG A 195 -16.32 6.83 12.47
CA ARG A 195 -15.16 7.75 12.45
C ARG A 195 -15.15 8.64 11.22
N ILE A 196 -15.65 8.15 10.08
CA ILE A 196 -15.84 8.95 8.86
C ILE A 196 -16.88 10.05 9.14
N GLU A 197 -18.02 9.70 9.73
CA GLU A 197 -19.11 10.63 10.05
C GLU A 197 -18.69 11.75 11.01
N LYS A 198 -17.75 11.46 11.92
CA LYS A 198 -17.15 12.45 12.84
C LYS A 198 -16.02 13.27 12.22
N GLY A 199 -15.59 12.97 10.99
CA GLY A 199 -14.45 13.62 10.33
C GLY A 199 -13.07 13.21 10.90
N GLU A 200 -13.03 12.16 11.72
CA GLU A 200 -11.80 11.60 12.33
C GLU A 200 -11.04 10.70 11.35
N LEU A 201 -11.73 10.15 10.35
CA LEU A 201 -11.15 9.27 9.34
C LEU A 201 -11.26 9.90 7.95
N ARG A 202 -10.17 10.54 7.49
CA ARG A 202 -10.15 11.31 6.24
C ARG A 202 -9.64 10.53 5.04
N HIS A 203 -8.81 9.51 5.26
CA HIS A 203 -8.26 8.65 4.23
C HIS A 203 -7.93 7.27 4.79
N VAL A 204 -8.15 6.21 4.00
CA VAL A 204 -7.74 4.85 4.34
C VAL A 204 -6.88 4.18 3.27
N SER A 205 -5.82 3.51 3.68
CA SER A 205 -5.03 2.62 2.82
C SER A 205 -5.44 1.19 3.11
N VAL A 206 -6.02 0.51 2.13
CA VAL A 206 -6.73 -0.76 2.29
C VAL A 206 -5.83 -1.92 1.88
N PHE A 207 -5.61 -2.84 2.82
CA PHE A 207 -4.85 -4.06 2.64
C PHE A 207 -5.75 -5.24 3.00
N ALA A 208 -6.13 -6.04 2.00
CA ALA A 208 -7.13 -7.08 2.20
C ALA A 208 -6.70 -8.41 1.59
N LEU A 209 -6.93 -9.49 2.35
CA LEU A 209 -6.73 -10.87 1.91
C LEU A 209 -7.85 -11.74 2.49
N ALA A 210 -8.84 -12.00 1.66
CA ALA A 210 -10.04 -12.78 1.98
C ALA A 210 -10.58 -13.42 0.68
N PRO A 211 -11.55 -14.36 0.77
CA PRO A 211 -12.26 -14.84 -0.40
C PRO A 211 -12.93 -13.70 -1.19
N GLN A 212 -13.06 -13.87 -2.51
CA GLN A 212 -13.54 -12.83 -3.43
C GLN A 212 -14.89 -12.20 -2.99
N PRO A 213 -15.90 -12.96 -2.55
CA PRO A 213 -17.18 -12.38 -2.15
C PRO A 213 -17.04 -11.39 -0.99
N LEU A 214 -16.19 -11.71 -0.02
CA LEU A 214 -15.97 -10.87 1.15
C LEU A 214 -15.15 -9.61 0.83
N LEU A 215 -14.20 -9.70 -0.11
CA LEU A 215 -13.48 -8.54 -0.64
C LEU A 215 -14.43 -7.59 -1.38
N ILE A 216 -15.36 -8.13 -2.17
CA ILE A 216 -16.40 -7.35 -2.85
C ILE A 216 -17.33 -6.68 -1.83
N GLU A 217 -17.73 -7.38 -0.76
CA GLU A 217 -18.52 -6.77 0.33
C GLU A 217 -17.75 -5.65 1.04
N LEU A 218 -16.46 -5.84 1.35
CA LEU A 218 -15.62 -4.78 1.92
C LEU A 218 -15.59 -3.56 1.00
N GLY A 219 -15.40 -3.79 -0.29
CA GLY A 219 -15.45 -2.74 -1.31
C GLY A 219 -16.78 -1.99 -1.29
N ARG A 220 -17.90 -2.70 -1.23
CA ARG A 220 -19.24 -2.11 -1.14
C ARG A 220 -19.42 -1.25 0.10
N GLN A 221 -18.86 -1.65 1.24
CA GLN A 221 -18.90 -0.87 2.48
C GLN A 221 -18.10 0.43 2.38
N LEU A 222 -16.93 0.37 1.73
CA LEU A 222 -16.05 1.52 1.49
C LEU A 222 -16.61 2.50 0.46
N CYS A 223 -17.19 1.99 -0.64
CA CYS A 223 -17.78 2.75 -1.74
C CYS A 223 -17.00 4.06 -2.02
N ASP A 224 -17.70 5.19 -2.06
CA ASP A 224 -17.17 6.56 -2.11
C ASP A 224 -17.41 7.32 -0.77
N ILE A 225 -17.58 6.62 0.35
CA ILE A 225 -17.83 7.28 1.66
C ILE A 225 -16.55 7.89 2.27
N VAL A 226 -15.37 7.42 1.86
CA VAL A 226 -14.08 7.96 2.26
C VAL A 226 -13.06 7.79 1.13
N PRO A 227 -12.16 8.76 0.90
CA PRO A 227 -10.99 8.57 0.05
C PRO A 227 -10.20 7.33 0.48
N ALA A 228 -9.93 6.44 -0.47
CA ALA A 228 -9.22 5.19 -0.18
C ALA A 228 -8.34 4.72 -1.32
N ASP A 229 -7.15 4.22 -0.96
CA ASP A 229 -6.19 3.57 -1.85
C ASP A 229 -6.14 2.08 -1.53
N VAL A 230 -6.42 1.22 -2.51
CA VAL A 230 -6.39 -0.25 -2.35
C VAL A 230 -5.06 -0.79 -2.84
N TYR A 231 -4.43 -1.65 -2.04
CA TYR A 231 -3.14 -2.26 -2.35
C TYR A 231 -3.27 -3.74 -2.71
N GLN A 232 -2.36 -4.22 -3.56
CA GLN A 232 -2.27 -5.62 -3.98
C GLN A 232 -1.13 -6.33 -3.25
N ARG A 233 -1.38 -7.55 -2.79
CA ARG A 233 -0.31 -8.42 -2.28
C ARG A 233 0.43 -9.05 -3.45
N HIS A 234 1.69 -8.67 -3.66
CA HIS A 234 2.58 -9.29 -4.65
C HIS A 234 3.20 -10.55 -4.08
N ARG A 235 3.49 -11.54 -4.94
CA ARG A 235 3.97 -12.87 -4.50
C ARG A 235 5.48 -13.01 -4.63
N GLU A 236 6.07 -12.44 -5.67
CA GLU A 236 7.48 -12.59 -6.00
C GLU A 236 8.14 -11.22 -6.28
N PRO A 237 8.88 -10.63 -5.32
CA PRO A 237 8.94 -11.02 -3.91
C PRO A 237 7.64 -10.70 -3.17
N ALA A 238 7.50 -11.28 -1.99
CA ALA A 238 6.39 -11.04 -1.10
C ALA A 238 6.38 -9.60 -0.57
N THR A 239 5.51 -8.74 -1.10
CA THR A 239 5.40 -7.33 -0.67
C THR A 239 4.03 -6.73 -0.97
N TRP A 240 3.73 -5.59 -0.35
CA TRP A 240 2.59 -4.73 -0.67
C TRP A 240 2.95 -3.51 -1.49
N ALA A 241 4.25 -3.20 -1.61
CA ALA A 241 4.72 -2.06 -2.37
C ALA A 241 4.56 -2.35 -3.87
N TRP A 242 4.00 -1.38 -4.60
CA TRP A 242 3.94 -1.46 -6.05
C TRP A 242 5.36 -1.56 -6.63
N PRO A 243 5.65 -2.53 -7.52
CA PRO A 243 6.94 -2.62 -8.18
C PRO A 243 7.20 -1.40 -9.06
N SER A 244 8.46 -0.98 -9.16
CA SER A 244 8.88 0.16 -9.98
C SER A 244 8.80 -0.10 -11.49
N ASP A 245 8.85 -1.37 -11.88
CA ASP A 245 8.87 -1.88 -13.27
C ASP A 245 7.60 -2.67 -13.62
N GLY A 246 6.52 -2.48 -12.85
CA GLY A 246 5.24 -3.14 -13.09
C GLY A 246 4.63 -2.80 -14.46
N ALA A 247 4.32 -3.83 -15.25
CA ALA A 247 3.57 -3.66 -16.50
C ALA A 247 2.08 -3.39 -16.24
N GLU A 248 1.46 -2.61 -17.13
CA GLU A 248 0.01 -2.41 -17.11
C GLU A 248 -0.72 -3.63 -17.68
N VAL A 249 -1.88 -3.96 -17.09
CA VAL A 249 -2.73 -5.03 -17.60
C VAL A 249 -3.78 -4.44 -18.53
N GLN A 250 -3.88 -4.98 -19.74
CA GLN A 250 -4.95 -4.65 -20.67
C GLN A 250 -6.15 -5.56 -20.41
N PHE A 251 -7.34 -4.95 -20.26
CA PHE A 251 -8.58 -5.66 -20.04
C PHE A 251 -9.36 -5.78 -21.34
N GLU A 252 -9.78 -7.01 -21.66
CA GLU A 252 -10.62 -7.29 -22.82
C GLU A 252 -12.04 -7.57 -22.38
N LEU A 253 -13.00 -6.89 -23.01
CA LEU A 253 -14.43 -7.10 -22.78
C LEU A 253 -15.02 -7.92 -23.93
N SER A 254 -15.55 -9.09 -23.61
CA SER A 254 -16.42 -9.85 -24.50
C SER A 254 -17.89 -9.69 -24.06
N ARG A 255 -18.76 -9.41 -25.04
CA ARG A 255 -20.20 -9.22 -24.85
C ARG A 255 -20.97 -10.46 -25.34
N PRO A 256 -22.12 -10.79 -24.75
CA PRO A 256 -22.92 -11.93 -25.19
C PRO A 256 -23.45 -11.71 -26.62
N ALA A 257 -23.39 -12.75 -27.45
CA ALA A 257 -23.96 -12.72 -28.80
C ALA A 257 -25.49 -12.65 -28.79
N SER A 258 -26.11 -13.28 -27.80
CA SER A 258 -27.57 -13.37 -27.62
C SER A 258 -27.99 -12.87 -26.24
N LYS A 259 -29.16 -12.24 -26.18
CA LYS A 259 -29.75 -11.74 -24.94
C LYS A 259 -30.64 -12.79 -24.30
N HIS A 260 -30.35 -13.13 -23.05
CA HIS A 260 -31.15 -14.01 -22.20
C HIS A 260 -31.53 -13.31 -20.90
N ARG A 261 -32.45 -13.91 -20.14
CA ARG A 261 -32.90 -13.39 -18.84
C ARG A 261 -31.81 -13.54 -17.77
N GLU A 262 -31.12 -14.68 -17.75
CA GLU A 262 -30.00 -14.89 -16.85
C GLU A 262 -28.76 -14.17 -17.37
N ILE A 263 -28.06 -13.46 -16.47
CA ILE A 263 -26.87 -12.68 -16.78
C ILE A 263 -25.72 -13.24 -15.96
N ALA A 264 -24.61 -13.53 -16.61
CA ALA A 264 -23.35 -13.82 -15.96
C ALA A 264 -22.32 -12.74 -16.25
N LEU A 265 -21.65 -12.25 -15.21
CA LEU A 265 -20.45 -11.43 -15.34
C LEU A 265 -19.25 -12.26 -14.91
N LYS A 266 -18.50 -12.73 -15.91
CA LYS A 266 -17.30 -13.55 -15.77
C LYS A 266 -16.08 -12.64 -15.67
N LEU A 267 -15.35 -12.71 -14.56
CA LEU A 267 -14.16 -11.88 -14.31
C LEU A 267 -12.93 -12.77 -14.23
N GLY A 268 -12.38 -13.18 -15.37
CA GLY A 268 -11.25 -14.10 -15.49
C GLY A 268 -9.92 -13.36 -15.68
N VAL A 269 -9.49 -12.60 -14.68
CA VAL A 269 -8.28 -11.76 -14.74
C VAL A 269 -7.05 -12.49 -14.20
N SER A 270 -7.15 -13.17 -13.06
CA SER A 270 -6.03 -13.92 -12.47
C SER A 270 -6.01 -15.38 -12.87
N ALA A 271 -7.15 -15.92 -13.31
CA ALA A 271 -7.29 -17.27 -13.81
C ALA A 271 -8.49 -17.37 -14.77
N SER A 272 -8.39 -18.25 -15.76
CA SER A 272 -9.46 -18.48 -16.74
C SER A 272 -10.65 -19.19 -16.11
N ILE A 273 -11.85 -18.75 -16.49
CA ILE A 273 -13.12 -19.41 -16.20
C ILE A 273 -13.73 -19.78 -17.56
N THR A 274 -14.03 -21.06 -17.76
CA THR A 274 -14.69 -21.54 -18.98
C THR A 274 -16.20 -21.27 -18.91
N ASP A 275 -16.85 -21.13 -20.06
CA ASP A 275 -18.29 -20.82 -20.11
C ASP A 275 -19.13 -22.01 -19.61
N GLU A 276 -18.64 -23.24 -19.81
CA GLU A 276 -19.29 -24.47 -19.35
C GLU A 276 -19.55 -24.41 -17.85
N ARG A 277 -18.55 -23.98 -17.06
CA ARG A 277 -18.65 -23.87 -15.60
C ARG A 277 -19.71 -22.86 -15.13
N ILE A 278 -20.06 -21.89 -15.97
CA ILE A 278 -21.15 -20.94 -15.70
C ILE A 278 -22.47 -21.58 -16.10
N THR A 279 -22.54 -22.20 -17.28
CA THR A 279 -23.77 -22.85 -17.77
C THR A 279 -24.19 -24.05 -16.94
N ASP A 280 -23.26 -24.74 -16.27
CA ASP A 280 -23.55 -25.82 -15.33
C ASP A 280 -24.32 -25.34 -14.09
N VAL A 281 -24.23 -24.03 -13.79
CA VAL A 281 -24.87 -23.42 -12.62
C VAL A 281 -26.13 -22.64 -13.01
N LEU A 282 -26.11 -21.92 -14.12
CA LEU A 282 -27.20 -21.03 -14.54
C LEU A 282 -28.06 -21.59 -15.70
N GLY A 283 -27.66 -22.71 -16.30
CA GLY A 283 -28.24 -23.23 -17.53
C GLY A 283 -27.63 -22.61 -18.79
N ARG A 284 -28.07 -23.08 -19.96
CA ARG A 284 -27.53 -22.66 -21.27
C ARG A 284 -28.08 -21.32 -21.75
N ASP A 285 -29.25 -20.92 -21.27
CA ASP A 285 -29.91 -19.66 -21.64
C ASP A 285 -29.40 -18.49 -20.78
N VAL A 286 -28.11 -18.17 -20.93
CA VAL A 286 -27.41 -17.15 -20.16
C VAL A 286 -26.65 -16.18 -21.05
N SER A 287 -26.75 -14.89 -20.76
CA SER A 287 -25.94 -13.84 -21.36
C SER A 287 -24.64 -13.67 -20.57
N ILE A 288 -23.53 -14.19 -21.12
CA ILE A 288 -22.21 -14.09 -20.51
C ILE A 288 -21.49 -12.83 -21.00
N TRP A 289 -21.29 -11.88 -20.07
CA TRP A 289 -20.34 -10.78 -20.20
C TRP A 289 -19.02 -11.22 -19.58
N SER A 290 -17.91 -11.04 -20.29
CA SER A 290 -16.60 -11.52 -19.82
C SER A 290 -15.56 -10.42 -19.84
N ILE A 291 -14.80 -10.32 -18.75
CA ILE A 291 -13.57 -9.54 -18.68
C ILE A 291 -12.41 -10.50 -18.48
N SER A 292 -11.42 -10.41 -19.36
CA SER A 292 -10.15 -11.13 -19.27
C SER A 292 -8.97 -10.17 -19.29
N ALA A 293 -7.81 -10.67 -18.87
CA ALA A 293 -6.55 -9.97 -19.01
C ALA A 293 -5.66 -10.71 -20.01
N GLU A 294 -5.02 -9.96 -20.90
CA GLU A 294 -3.95 -10.49 -21.75
C GLU A 294 -2.82 -10.99 -20.83
N ASN A 295 -2.52 -12.30 -20.86
CA ASN A 295 -1.59 -12.97 -19.93
C ASN A 295 -2.01 -12.97 -18.45
N GLY A 296 -3.31 -13.09 -18.17
CA GLY A 296 -3.84 -13.18 -16.79
C GLY A 296 -3.20 -14.30 -15.95
N HIS A 297 -2.64 -13.93 -14.79
CA HIS A 297 -2.11 -14.87 -13.78
C HIS A 297 -2.26 -14.32 -12.35
N ASN A 298 -1.98 -15.14 -11.34
CA ASN A 298 -2.20 -14.83 -9.90
C ASN A 298 -1.37 -13.66 -9.33
N ASP A 299 -0.49 -13.05 -10.12
CA ASP A 299 0.35 -11.92 -9.73
C ASP A 299 0.45 -10.85 -10.85
N CYS A 300 -0.53 -10.81 -11.77
CA CYS A 300 -0.50 -9.92 -12.94
C CYS A 300 -0.72 -8.43 -12.61
N LEU A 301 -1.40 -8.12 -11.50
CA LEU A 301 -1.70 -6.73 -11.14
C LEU A 301 -0.47 -6.08 -10.47
N LYS A 302 0.25 -5.25 -11.22
CA LYS A 302 1.49 -4.60 -10.78
C LYS A 302 1.43 -3.08 -10.64
N THR A 303 0.32 -2.42 -11.00
CA THR A 303 0.26 -0.95 -10.95
C THR A 303 -1.07 -0.40 -10.41
N ALA A 304 -0.98 0.73 -9.73
CA ALA A 304 -2.16 1.50 -9.30
C ALA A 304 -2.94 2.12 -10.48
N SER A 305 -2.29 2.36 -11.63
CA SER A 305 -2.95 2.81 -12.85
C SER A 305 -3.89 1.75 -13.41
N THR A 306 -3.50 0.48 -13.37
CA THR A 306 -4.34 -0.67 -13.76
C THR A 306 -5.58 -0.76 -12.87
N LEU A 307 -5.46 -0.57 -11.55
CA LEU A 307 -6.61 -0.49 -10.64
C LEU A 307 -7.59 0.62 -11.05
N ARG A 308 -7.08 1.81 -11.38
CA ARG A 308 -7.90 2.94 -11.86
C ARG A 308 -8.60 2.61 -13.17
N ALA A 309 -7.90 1.98 -14.12
CA ALA A 309 -8.48 1.55 -15.39
C ALA A 309 -9.61 0.55 -15.15
N PHE A 310 -9.38 -0.46 -14.31
CA PHE A 310 -10.41 -1.44 -13.94
C PHE A 310 -11.68 -0.76 -13.40
N ARG A 311 -11.55 0.19 -12.46
CA ARG A 311 -12.69 0.95 -11.94
C ARG A 311 -13.48 1.67 -13.05
N GLN A 312 -12.78 2.25 -14.02
CA GLN A 312 -13.42 2.94 -15.15
C GLN A 312 -14.16 1.98 -16.07
N HIS A 313 -13.57 0.82 -16.36
CA HIS A 313 -14.21 -0.23 -17.15
C HIS A 313 -15.47 -0.77 -16.45
N MET A 314 -15.36 -1.09 -15.16
CA MET A 314 -16.49 -1.68 -14.42
C MET A 314 -17.71 -0.76 -14.33
N ARG A 315 -17.52 0.54 -14.10
CA ARG A 315 -18.64 1.51 -14.11
C ARG A 315 -19.38 1.51 -15.45
N ARG A 316 -18.65 1.42 -16.56
CA ARG A 316 -19.25 1.36 -17.91
C ARG A 316 -19.97 0.03 -18.11
N ILE A 317 -19.36 -1.08 -17.70
CA ILE A 317 -19.91 -2.42 -17.88
C ILE A 317 -21.19 -2.62 -17.06
N PHE A 318 -21.26 -2.13 -15.82
CA PHE A 318 -22.50 -2.18 -15.04
C PHE A 318 -23.64 -1.43 -15.73
N ASN A 319 -23.36 -0.23 -16.26
CA ASN A 319 -24.33 0.52 -17.04
C ASN A 319 -24.73 -0.20 -18.34
N ASP A 320 -23.76 -0.74 -19.10
CA ASP A 320 -24.01 -1.47 -20.35
C ASP A 320 -24.90 -2.71 -20.11
N ILE A 321 -24.62 -3.48 -19.05
CA ILE A 321 -25.45 -4.62 -18.65
C ILE A 321 -26.86 -4.16 -18.31
N LYS A 322 -26.98 -3.08 -17.53
CA LYS A 322 -28.29 -2.53 -17.13
C LYS A 322 -29.11 -2.04 -18.32
N VAL A 323 -28.49 -1.33 -19.26
CA VAL A 323 -29.14 -0.89 -20.51
C VAL A 323 -29.57 -2.09 -21.34
N ALA A 324 -28.70 -3.09 -21.47
CA ALA A 324 -28.98 -4.27 -22.27
C ALA A 324 -30.11 -5.13 -21.67
N HIS A 325 -30.22 -5.24 -20.35
CA HIS A 325 -31.08 -6.23 -19.67
C HIS A 325 -32.25 -5.66 -18.88
N GLY A 326 -32.22 -4.36 -18.54
CA GLY A 326 -33.27 -3.65 -17.82
C GLY A 326 -33.07 -3.58 -16.30
N GLU A 327 -33.75 -2.62 -15.66
CA GLU A 327 -33.61 -2.23 -14.25
C GLU A 327 -34.00 -3.31 -13.21
N LYS A 328 -34.69 -4.38 -13.64
CA LYS A 328 -35.15 -5.46 -12.75
C LYS A 328 -34.24 -6.70 -12.76
N ALA A 329 -33.15 -6.66 -13.50
CA ALA A 329 -32.24 -7.79 -13.63
C ALA A 329 -31.30 -7.93 -12.43
N THR A 330 -30.68 -9.09 -12.29
CA THR A 330 -29.63 -9.38 -11.30
C THR A 330 -28.42 -9.93 -12.04
N ILE A 331 -27.22 -9.46 -11.67
CA ILE A 331 -25.97 -9.92 -12.26
C ILE A 331 -25.43 -11.09 -11.42
N ASN A 332 -25.26 -12.26 -12.02
CA ASN A 332 -24.54 -13.37 -11.38
C ASN A 332 -23.04 -13.21 -11.65
N VAL A 333 -22.24 -12.91 -10.62
CA VAL A 333 -20.80 -12.58 -10.77
C VAL A 333 -19.94 -13.81 -10.46
N PHE A 334 -19.03 -14.14 -11.37
CA PHE A 334 -18.09 -15.26 -11.26
C PHE A 334 -16.65 -14.71 -11.24
N PRO A 335 -16.09 -14.43 -10.04
CA PRO A 335 -14.82 -13.75 -9.88
C PRO A 335 -13.60 -14.70 -9.85
N ALA A 336 -12.62 -14.43 -10.70
CA ALA A 336 -11.26 -14.95 -10.63
C ALA A 336 -10.27 -13.82 -10.95
N MET A 337 -10.00 -12.97 -9.96
CA MET A 337 -9.20 -11.75 -10.12
C MET A 337 -8.25 -11.51 -8.93
N PRO A 338 -7.24 -10.64 -9.07
CA PRO A 338 -6.42 -10.18 -7.96
C PRO A 338 -7.27 -9.55 -6.84
N VAL A 339 -6.83 -9.70 -5.58
CA VAL A 339 -7.60 -9.29 -4.40
C VAL A 339 -7.96 -7.80 -4.40
N ALA A 340 -7.07 -6.95 -4.92
CA ALA A 340 -7.34 -5.52 -5.01
C ALA A 340 -8.47 -5.21 -6.03
N LEU A 341 -8.56 -5.95 -7.14
CA LEU A 341 -9.66 -5.77 -8.11
C LEU A 341 -11.01 -6.18 -7.51
N ALA A 342 -11.05 -7.21 -6.66
CA ALA A 342 -12.28 -7.63 -6.00
C ALA A 342 -12.81 -6.57 -5.03
N VAL A 343 -11.92 -5.94 -4.25
CA VAL A 343 -12.29 -4.76 -3.43
C VAL A 343 -12.79 -3.62 -4.32
N GLU A 344 -12.09 -3.33 -5.41
CA GLU A 344 -12.50 -2.23 -6.30
C GLU A 344 -13.82 -2.50 -7.03
N LEU A 345 -14.14 -3.75 -7.37
CA LEU A 345 -15.43 -4.13 -7.94
C LEU A 345 -16.58 -3.74 -6.99
N GLY A 346 -16.42 -4.04 -5.70
CA GLY A 346 -17.37 -3.62 -4.68
C GLY A 346 -17.47 -2.10 -4.52
N ARG A 347 -16.33 -1.41 -4.57
CA ARG A 347 -16.28 0.05 -4.39
C ARG A 347 -16.99 0.84 -5.50
N VAL A 348 -16.87 0.37 -6.74
CA VAL A 348 -17.47 1.07 -7.89
C VAL A 348 -18.95 0.78 -8.07
N TRP A 349 -19.49 -0.23 -7.40
CA TRP A 349 -20.92 -0.53 -7.41
C TRP A 349 -21.70 0.52 -6.62
N MET A 350 -22.72 1.10 -7.24
CA MET A 350 -23.52 2.19 -6.70
C MET A 350 -24.93 1.71 -6.33
N PRO A 351 -25.32 1.71 -5.03
CA PRO A 351 -26.56 1.11 -4.57
C PRO A 351 -27.86 1.62 -5.23
N LYS A 352 -27.85 2.86 -5.73
CA LYS A 352 -29.03 3.48 -6.35
C LYS A 352 -29.03 3.43 -7.88
N ALA A 353 -27.92 3.03 -8.50
CA ALA A 353 -27.74 3.14 -9.95
C ALA A 353 -27.50 1.78 -10.61
N ASP A 354 -26.79 0.88 -9.93
CA ASP A 354 -26.38 -0.40 -10.49
C ASP A 354 -27.33 -1.53 -10.08
N LEU A 355 -27.40 -2.55 -10.93
CA LEU A 355 -28.18 -3.76 -10.67
C LEU A 355 -27.65 -4.51 -9.44
N PRO A 356 -28.51 -5.23 -8.69
CA PRO A 356 -28.05 -6.13 -7.65
C PRO A 356 -27.14 -7.23 -8.24
N MET A 357 -26.21 -7.70 -7.43
CA MET A 357 -25.27 -8.76 -7.81
C MET A 357 -25.42 -9.96 -6.87
N ARG A 358 -25.43 -11.17 -7.44
CA ARG A 358 -25.24 -12.42 -6.72
C ARG A 358 -23.82 -12.90 -6.97
N ILE A 359 -23.03 -13.01 -5.91
CA ILE A 359 -21.61 -13.35 -6.03
C ILE A 359 -21.43 -14.86 -5.87
N PHE A 360 -20.73 -15.47 -6.80
CA PHE A 360 -20.35 -16.87 -6.75
C PHE A 360 -18.92 -17.03 -6.29
N ASP A 361 -18.61 -18.16 -5.67
CA ASP A 361 -17.24 -18.56 -5.32
C ASP A 361 -17.00 -20.02 -5.71
N GLN A 362 -15.75 -20.35 -6.06
CA GLN A 362 -15.41 -21.72 -6.43
C GLN A 362 -15.23 -22.57 -5.17
N ASN A 363 -16.19 -23.46 -4.94
CA ASN A 363 -16.12 -24.39 -3.84
C ASN A 363 -15.37 -25.67 -4.24
N ARG A 364 -14.22 -25.91 -3.62
CA ARG A 364 -13.39 -27.10 -3.93
C ARG A 364 -14.00 -28.42 -3.50
N SER A 365 -14.74 -28.46 -2.38
CA SER A 365 -15.33 -29.72 -1.91
C SER A 365 -16.52 -30.19 -2.76
N ARG A 366 -17.17 -29.26 -3.47
CA ARG A 366 -18.28 -29.54 -4.39
C ARG A 366 -17.90 -29.49 -5.86
N ASP A 367 -16.64 -29.15 -6.16
CA ASP A 367 -16.09 -28.93 -7.51
C ASP A 367 -16.97 -28.06 -8.42
N ARG A 368 -17.59 -27.01 -7.85
CA ARG A 368 -18.50 -26.13 -8.59
C ARG A 368 -18.58 -24.74 -7.98
N PHE A 369 -19.06 -23.78 -8.77
CA PHE A 369 -19.46 -22.50 -8.24
C PHE A 369 -20.72 -22.65 -7.37
N ILE A 370 -20.69 -21.98 -6.22
CA ILE A 370 -21.85 -21.83 -5.33
C ILE A 370 -22.16 -20.35 -5.15
N SER A 371 -23.46 -20.03 -4.99
CA SER A 371 -23.87 -18.69 -4.60
C SER A 371 -23.45 -18.44 -3.15
N THR A 372 -22.89 -17.27 -2.87
CA THR A 372 -22.36 -16.91 -1.55
C THR A 372 -23.09 -15.69 -0.97
N LEU A 373 -22.79 -14.50 -1.49
CA LEU A 373 -23.32 -13.23 -1.00
C LEU A 373 -24.21 -12.58 -2.05
N GLU A 374 -25.23 -11.86 -1.58
CA GLU A 374 -26.00 -10.93 -2.40
C GLU A 374 -25.63 -9.49 -2.04
N ILE A 375 -25.29 -8.72 -3.08
CA ILE A 375 -24.98 -7.30 -3.03
C ILE A 375 -26.18 -6.57 -3.64
N GLN A 376 -26.92 -5.86 -2.81
CA GLN A 376 -28.12 -5.12 -3.22
C GLN A 376 -28.27 -3.86 -2.40
N ALA A 377 -29.11 -2.94 -2.86
CA ALA A 377 -29.45 -1.75 -2.10
C ALA A 377 -30.00 -2.19 -0.73
N PRO A 378 -29.61 -1.52 0.38
CA PRO A 378 -30.26 -1.77 1.65
C PRO A 378 -31.76 -1.55 1.48
N LYS A 379 -32.57 -2.52 1.93
CA LYS A 379 -34.02 -2.34 1.98
C LYS A 379 -34.29 -1.13 2.86
N ALA A 380 -35.13 -0.21 2.41
CA ALA A 380 -35.60 0.88 3.25
C ALA A 380 -36.19 0.26 4.54
N PRO A 381 -35.92 0.84 5.72
CA PRO A 381 -36.40 0.31 6.99
C PRO A 381 -37.91 0.19 7.06
#